data_AF-A0A9E5PM25-F1
#
_entry.id   AF-A0A9E5PM25-F1
#
_cell.length_a   1.000
_cell.length_b   1.000
_cell.length_c   1.000
_cell.angle_alpha   90.00
_cell.angle_beta   90.00
_cell.angle_gamma   90.00
#
_symmetry.space_group_name_H-M   'P 1'
#
loop_
_entity.id
_entity.type
_entity.pdbx_description
1 polymer ?
#
loop_
_entity_poly.entity_id
_entity_poly.type
_entity_poly.pdbx_seq_one_letter_code
_entity_poly.pdbx_strand_id
1 'polypeptide(L)'
;MFTSTVRFTRPLVLAILALLASACGGGKSSSPSASAPVSTEPVTRPAEPSMKDQLDALEKQGVLPELDRSTDVAGPDADNNGIRDDIDVYIAALPVSDAVKKAARQRARVQQRIATIDLNDRAALMALADASMAATACMSESAEMGLPLEQQSQAGKVGFSITLKLQAITANTPERAERYLAYMGALHGTTTTYPTGRVCEDE
;
A
#
# COMPACT_ATOMS: atom_id res chain seq x y z
N MET A 1 -54.58 2.32 -24.36
CA MET A 1 -54.14 2.56 -25.75
C MET A 1 -52.62 2.47 -25.77
N PHE A 2 -52.13 1.46 -26.48
CA PHE A 2 -50.72 1.22 -26.78
C PHE A 2 -50.18 2.30 -27.71
N THR A 3 -48.91 2.68 -27.57
CA THR A 3 -47.90 2.39 -28.61
C THR A 3 -46.48 2.70 -28.14
N SER A 4 -45.68 1.64 -28.22
CA SER A 4 -44.23 1.60 -28.18
C SER A 4 -43.66 2.19 -29.48
N THR A 5 -42.51 2.87 -29.42
CA THR A 5 -41.70 3.13 -30.62
C THR A 5 -40.25 2.71 -30.39
N VAL A 6 -39.98 1.48 -30.82
CA VAL A 6 -38.64 0.94 -31.05
C VAL A 6 -38.12 1.51 -32.37
N ARG A 7 -36.88 2.00 -32.41
CA ARG A 7 -36.15 2.21 -33.66
C ARG A 7 -34.85 1.41 -33.66
N PHE A 8 -34.88 0.37 -34.47
CA PHE A 8 -33.77 -0.47 -34.90
C PHE A 8 -32.85 0.31 -35.86
N THR A 9 -31.56 0.39 -35.55
CA THR A 9 -30.52 0.56 -36.57
C THR A 9 -29.23 -0.14 -36.12
N ARG A 10 -28.92 -1.28 -36.75
CA ARG A 10 -27.58 -1.90 -36.77
C ARG A 10 -27.22 -2.17 -38.22
N PRO A 11 -26.12 -1.63 -38.75
CA PRO A 11 -25.40 -2.28 -39.83
C PRO A 11 -24.32 -3.20 -39.24
N LEU A 12 -24.41 -4.44 -39.72
CA LEU A 12 -23.46 -5.54 -39.61
C LEU A 12 -22.12 -5.15 -40.26
N VAL A 13 -21.01 -5.24 -39.53
CA VAL A 13 -19.68 -5.39 -40.13
C VAL A 13 -18.97 -6.50 -39.37
N LEU A 14 -18.86 -7.66 -40.02
CA LEU A 14 -17.97 -8.75 -39.64
C LEU A 14 -16.52 -8.31 -39.89
N ALA A 15 -15.66 -8.47 -38.89
CA ALA A 15 -14.22 -8.59 -39.10
C ALA A 15 -13.71 -9.79 -38.27
N ILE A 16 -13.37 -10.85 -39.00
CA ILE A 16 -12.73 -12.06 -38.51
C ILE A 16 -11.27 -11.71 -38.20
N LEU A 17 -10.80 -11.99 -36.98
CA LEU A 17 -9.38 -11.98 -36.66
C LEU A 17 -9.00 -13.30 -35.98
N ALA A 18 -8.55 -14.24 -36.80
CA ALA A 18 -7.80 -15.40 -36.36
C ALA A 18 -6.35 -14.97 -36.15
N LEU A 19 -5.83 -15.07 -34.92
CA LEU A 19 -4.39 -15.06 -34.67
C LEU A 19 -3.97 -16.36 -33.99
N LEU A 20 -3.02 -16.99 -34.67
CA LEU A 20 -2.48 -18.32 -34.45
C LEU A 20 -1.57 -18.35 -33.23
N ALA A 21 -1.68 -19.45 -32.48
CA ALA A 21 -0.67 -19.88 -31.54
C ALA A 21 0.66 -20.16 -32.27
N SER A 22 1.74 -19.52 -31.82
CA SER A 22 3.10 -19.91 -32.20
C SER A 22 3.98 -20.04 -30.95
N ALA A 23 4.20 -21.31 -30.61
CA ALA A 23 5.42 -21.93 -30.14
C ALA A 23 6.41 -21.13 -29.25
N CYS A 24 6.59 -21.66 -28.03
CA CYS A 24 7.84 -21.61 -27.29
C CYS A 24 8.96 -22.22 -28.16
N GLY A 25 9.83 -21.36 -28.71
CA GLY A 25 11.00 -21.74 -29.49
C GLY A 25 12.26 -21.17 -28.85
N GLY A 26 12.95 -21.98 -28.05
CA GLY A 26 14.25 -21.65 -27.48
C GLY A 26 15.31 -21.55 -28.58
N GLY A 27 15.70 -20.32 -28.93
CA GLY A 27 16.82 -20.04 -29.82
C GLY A 27 18.11 -19.80 -29.05
N LYS A 28 19.00 -20.81 -29.04
CA LYS A 28 20.42 -20.61 -28.74
C LYS A 28 21.08 -19.97 -29.95
N SER A 29 21.56 -18.73 -29.80
CA SER A 29 22.34 -18.03 -30.82
C SER A 29 23.69 -17.63 -30.23
N SER A 30 24.66 -18.53 -30.34
CA SER A 30 26.07 -18.21 -30.23
C SER A 30 26.54 -17.61 -31.56
N SER A 31 26.97 -16.35 -31.55
CA SER A 31 27.77 -15.77 -32.63
C SER A 31 29.12 -15.27 -32.10
N PRO A 32 30.19 -15.37 -32.89
CA PRO A 32 31.55 -15.09 -32.41
C PRO A 32 31.82 -13.59 -32.43
N SER A 33 32.41 -13.10 -31.35
CA SER A 33 32.90 -11.74 -31.21
C SER A 33 34.18 -11.56 -32.05
N ALA A 34 34.10 -10.73 -33.09
CA ALA A 34 35.26 -10.18 -33.76
C ALA A 34 35.71 -8.92 -33.00
N SER A 35 36.87 -9.00 -32.36
CA SER A 35 37.46 -7.89 -31.60
C SER A 35 38.02 -6.81 -32.52
N ALA A 36 37.47 -5.60 -32.45
CA ALA A 36 38.16 -4.38 -32.86
C ALA A 36 38.75 -3.69 -31.61
N PRO A 37 39.93 -3.04 -31.70
CA PRO A 37 40.58 -2.45 -30.54
C PRO A 37 39.85 -1.16 -30.12
N VAL A 38 39.35 -1.12 -28.89
CA VAL A 38 38.81 0.09 -28.27
C VAL A 38 39.95 0.85 -27.62
N SER A 39 40.13 2.10 -28.05
CA SER A 39 41.00 3.10 -27.44
C SER A 39 40.70 3.24 -25.95
N THR A 40 41.72 3.01 -25.12
CA THR A 40 41.73 3.27 -23.68
C THR A 40 41.94 4.76 -23.41
N GLU A 41 40.86 5.54 -23.38
CA GLU A 41 40.80 6.75 -22.57
C GLU A 41 39.71 6.56 -21.51
N PRO A 42 39.98 6.84 -20.22
CA PRO A 42 38.98 6.71 -19.17
C PRO A 42 37.98 7.86 -19.30
N VAL A 43 36.88 7.60 -20.00
CA VAL A 43 35.69 8.47 -19.94
C VAL A 43 35.15 8.37 -18.51
N THR A 44 35.45 9.39 -17.71
CA THR A 44 34.90 9.52 -16.37
C THR A 44 33.47 10.04 -16.54
N ARG A 45 32.50 9.12 -16.68
CA ARG A 45 31.07 9.49 -16.62
C ARG A 45 30.76 9.91 -15.19
N PRO A 46 30.00 11.01 -14.98
CA PRO A 46 29.41 11.28 -13.68
C PRO A 46 28.66 10.04 -13.20
N ALA A 47 28.87 9.64 -11.95
CA ALA A 47 28.12 8.53 -11.37
C ALA A 47 26.62 8.87 -11.39
N GLU A 48 25.81 7.98 -11.95
CA GLU A 48 24.35 8.10 -11.89
C GLU A 48 23.92 8.13 -10.41
N PRO A 49 22.97 9.01 -10.03
CA PRO A 49 22.49 9.09 -8.65
C PRO A 49 21.87 7.76 -8.23
N SER A 50 22.15 7.33 -7.00
CA SER A 50 21.58 6.09 -6.48
C SER A 50 20.06 6.19 -6.36
N MET A 51 19.36 5.05 -6.27
CA MET A 51 17.90 5.05 -6.04
C MET A 51 17.52 5.81 -4.76
N LYS A 52 18.37 5.74 -3.72
CA LYS A 52 18.17 6.51 -2.49
C LYS A 52 18.25 8.01 -2.76
N ASP A 53 19.27 8.47 -3.48
CA ASP A 53 19.44 9.90 -3.79
C ASP A 53 18.26 10.43 -4.63
N GLN A 54 17.74 9.60 -5.54
CA GLN A 54 16.56 9.94 -6.34
C GLN A 54 15.29 10.06 -5.49
N LEU A 55 15.07 9.15 -4.54
CA LEU A 55 13.94 9.23 -3.60
C LEU A 55 14.05 10.47 -2.70
N ASP A 56 15.22 10.70 -2.11
CA ASP A 56 15.49 11.86 -1.24
C ASP A 56 15.26 13.18 -2.03
N ALA A 57 15.58 13.21 -3.33
CA ALA A 57 15.32 14.36 -4.19
C ALA A 57 13.81 14.58 -4.45
N LEU A 58 13.04 13.51 -4.63
CA LEU A 58 11.59 13.58 -4.83
C LEU A 58 10.84 13.99 -3.54
N GLU A 59 11.33 13.54 -2.37
CA GLU A 59 10.83 13.97 -1.05
C GLU A 59 11.08 15.48 -0.86
N LYS A 60 12.31 15.97 -1.13
CA LYS A 60 12.64 17.41 -1.06
C LYS A 60 11.87 18.29 -2.04
N GLN A 61 11.47 17.74 -3.18
CA GLN A 61 10.62 18.42 -4.16
C GLN A 61 9.13 18.41 -3.77
N GLY A 62 8.76 17.70 -2.72
CA GLY A 62 7.37 17.51 -2.30
C GLY A 62 6.56 16.59 -3.21
N VAL A 63 7.23 15.84 -4.09
CA VAL A 63 6.58 14.85 -4.97
C VAL A 63 6.23 13.59 -4.17
N LEU A 64 7.08 13.23 -3.21
CA LEU A 64 6.87 12.13 -2.27
C LEU A 64 6.74 12.68 -0.84
N PRO A 65 6.00 12.00 0.04
CA PRO A 65 6.03 12.32 1.46
C PRO A 65 7.44 12.06 2.01
N GLU A 66 7.96 12.98 2.81
CA GLU A 66 9.17 12.77 3.60
C GLU A 66 8.87 11.72 4.67
N LEU A 67 9.65 10.64 4.69
CA LEU A 67 9.44 9.52 5.60
C LEU A 67 10.64 9.38 6.54
N ASP A 68 10.37 9.05 7.79
CA ASP A 68 11.43 8.67 8.71
C ASP A 68 12.02 7.31 8.29
N ARG A 69 13.33 7.29 8.07
CA ARG A 69 14.10 6.09 7.69
C ARG A 69 15.19 5.79 8.71
N SER A 70 15.03 6.29 9.94
CA SER A 70 15.90 5.93 11.05
C SER A 70 15.83 4.43 11.39
N THR A 71 16.84 3.93 12.08
CA THR A 71 16.87 2.53 12.55
C THR A 71 16.05 2.31 13.81
N ASP A 72 15.45 3.36 14.38
CA ASP A 72 14.54 3.23 15.50
C ASP A 72 13.21 2.63 15.03
N VAL A 73 12.88 1.46 15.58
CA VAL A 73 11.69 0.69 15.20
C VAL A 73 10.41 1.45 15.54
N ALA A 74 10.37 2.16 16.66
CA ALA A 74 9.23 3.01 17.02
C ALA A 74 9.24 4.29 16.19
N GLY A 75 10.40 4.95 16.12
CA GLY A 75 10.57 6.23 15.46
C GLY A 75 10.01 7.39 16.28
N PRO A 76 10.13 8.63 15.76
CA PRO A 76 9.70 9.84 16.46
C PRO A 76 8.17 9.98 16.52
N ASP A 77 7.64 10.15 17.72
CA ASP A 77 6.24 10.47 18.02
C ASP A 77 6.25 11.60 19.06
N ALA A 78 6.24 12.85 18.61
CA ALA A 78 6.49 14.00 19.47
C ALA A 78 5.31 14.33 20.40
N ASP A 79 4.08 14.09 19.94
CA ASP A 79 2.86 14.38 20.70
C ASP A 79 2.35 13.17 21.51
N ASN A 80 3.03 12.01 21.39
CA ASN A 80 2.72 10.75 22.06
C ASN A 80 1.31 10.24 21.73
N ASN A 81 0.82 10.50 20.52
CA ASN A 81 -0.50 10.06 20.08
C ASN A 81 -0.49 8.59 19.59
N GLY A 82 0.68 7.94 19.60
CA GLY A 82 0.91 6.58 19.13
C GLY A 82 1.11 6.46 17.61
N ILE A 83 1.35 7.57 16.92
CA ILE A 83 1.58 7.68 15.49
C ILE A 83 2.86 8.47 15.26
N ARG A 84 3.81 7.85 14.57
CA ARG A 84 5.03 8.48 14.10
C ARG A 84 4.74 9.73 13.28
N ASP A 85 5.50 10.80 13.54
CA ASP A 85 5.21 12.15 13.02
C ASP A 85 5.10 12.21 11.48
N ASP A 86 5.94 11.46 10.75
CA ASP A 86 5.92 11.38 9.28
C ASP A 86 4.62 10.74 8.73
N ILE A 87 4.07 9.77 9.47
CA ILE A 87 2.83 9.09 9.12
C ILE A 87 1.62 10.00 9.39
N ASP A 88 1.66 10.78 10.47
CA ASP A 88 0.63 11.79 10.70
C ASP A 88 0.61 12.86 9.60
N VAL A 89 1.78 13.37 9.20
CA VAL A 89 1.91 14.29 8.07
C VAL A 89 1.35 13.65 6.78
N TYR A 90 1.68 12.39 6.52
CA TYR A 90 1.16 11.65 5.37
C TYR A 90 -0.38 11.55 5.41
N ILE A 91 -0.98 11.19 6.54
CA ILE A 91 -2.43 11.06 6.70
C ILE A 91 -3.12 12.43 6.53
N ALA A 92 -2.56 13.49 7.11
CA ALA A 92 -3.09 14.84 7.00
C ALA A 92 -3.18 15.31 5.53
N ALA A 93 -2.19 14.94 4.71
CA ALA A 93 -2.10 15.28 3.30
C ALA A 93 -3.04 14.47 2.38
N LEU A 94 -3.69 13.40 2.86
CA LEU A 94 -4.58 12.59 2.04
C LEU A 94 -5.78 13.41 1.52
N PRO A 95 -6.12 13.32 0.21
CA PRO A 95 -7.26 14.02 -0.37
C PRO A 95 -8.57 13.23 -0.14
N VAL A 96 -8.88 12.94 1.12
CA VAL A 96 -10.05 12.15 1.56
C VAL A 96 -10.79 12.87 2.68
N SER A 97 -11.99 12.38 3.02
CA SER A 97 -12.80 12.95 4.09
C SER A 97 -12.13 12.83 5.47
N ASP A 98 -12.52 13.69 6.40
CA ASP A 98 -12.00 13.65 7.78
C ASP A 98 -12.32 12.32 8.49
N ALA A 99 -13.47 11.70 8.18
CA ALA A 99 -13.81 10.37 8.68
C ALA A 99 -12.77 9.32 8.24
N VAL A 100 -12.36 9.34 6.97
CA VAL A 100 -11.32 8.43 6.46
C VAL A 100 -9.96 8.76 7.08
N LYS A 101 -9.62 10.04 7.29
CA LYS A 101 -8.37 10.42 7.98
C LYS A 101 -8.34 9.93 9.43
N LYS A 102 -9.46 10.01 10.15
CA LYS A 102 -9.61 9.48 11.51
C LYS A 102 -9.45 7.95 11.55
N ALA A 103 -10.08 7.24 10.62
CA ALA A 103 -9.88 5.80 10.47
C ALA A 103 -8.43 5.44 10.10
N ALA A 104 -7.76 6.27 9.28
CA ALA A 104 -6.35 6.10 8.93
C ALA A 104 -5.44 6.27 10.16
N ARG A 105 -5.72 7.24 11.04
CA ARG A 105 -5.00 7.41 12.31
C ARG A 105 -5.19 6.21 13.25
N GLN A 106 -6.41 5.73 13.42
CA GLN A 106 -6.67 4.49 14.17
C GLN A 106 -5.87 3.31 13.61
N ARG A 107 -5.85 3.14 12.28
CA ARG A 107 -5.05 2.08 11.63
C ARG A 107 -3.55 2.26 11.87
N ALA A 108 -3.03 3.47 11.74
CA ALA A 108 -1.62 3.77 11.97
C ALA A 108 -1.20 3.46 13.42
N ARG A 109 -1.97 3.94 14.42
CA ARG A 109 -1.77 3.63 15.84
C ARG A 109 -1.66 2.12 16.07
N VAL A 110 -2.63 1.37 15.57
CA VAL A 110 -2.67 -0.08 15.74
C VAL A 110 -1.46 -0.75 15.07
N GLN A 111 -1.09 -0.34 13.86
CA GLN A 111 0.08 -0.90 13.18
C GLN A 111 1.38 -0.60 13.92
N GLN A 112 1.54 0.61 14.45
CA GLN A 112 2.78 1.01 15.12
C GLN A 112 2.98 0.36 16.48
N ARG A 113 1.90 -0.09 17.15
CA ARG A 113 2.02 -0.94 18.36
C ARG A 113 2.80 -2.24 18.12
N ILE A 114 2.95 -2.71 16.87
CA ILE A 114 3.80 -3.85 16.52
C ILE A 114 5.26 -3.60 16.94
N ALA A 115 5.72 -2.35 16.90
CA ALA A 115 7.09 -1.98 17.26
C ALA A 115 7.46 -2.41 18.69
N THR A 116 6.52 -2.33 19.64
CA THR A 116 6.81 -2.41 21.08
C THR A 116 6.09 -3.55 21.82
N ILE A 117 5.13 -4.23 21.20
CA ILE A 117 4.38 -5.33 21.85
C ILE A 117 5.28 -6.52 22.25
N ASP A 118 5.01 -7.18 23.37
CA ASP A 118 5.69 -8.45 23.68
C ASP A 118 5.18 -9.57 22.76
N LEU A 119 6.07 -10.15 21.95
CA LEU A 119 5.73 -11.24 21.01
C LEU A 119 5.52 -12.59 21.69
N ASN A 120 5.78 -12.70 23.01
CA ASN A 120 5.49 -13.91 23.78
C ASN A 120 4.19 -13.79 24.57
N ASP A 121 3.62 -12.59 24.68
CA ASP A 121 2.32 -12.37 25.30
C ASP A 121 1.20 -12.66 24.31
N ARG A 122 0.71 -13.89 24.34
CA ARG A 122 -0.39 -14.33 23.49
C ARG A 122 -1.65 -13.48 23.66
N ALA A 123 -1.96 -13.03 24.88
CA ALA A 123 -3.17 -12.23 25.12
C ALA A 123 -3.03 -10.85 24.47
N ALA A 124 -1.88 -10.20 24.65
CA ALA A 124 -1.60 -8.93 24.00
C ALA A 124 -1.60 -9.06 22.46
N LEU A 125 -1.01 -10.12 21.91
CA LEU A 125 -0.99 -10.37 20.47
C LEU A 125 -2.40 -10.52 19.89
N MET A 126 -3.26 -11.31 20.54
CA MET A 126 -4.65 -11.47 20.10
C MET A 126 -5.43 -10.16 20.22
N ALA A 127 -5.24 -9.41 21.30
CA ALA A 127 -5.87 -8.09 21.45
C ALA A 127 -5.43 -7.10 20.36
N LEU A 128 -4.15 -7.14 19.95
CA LEU A 128 -3.66 -6.32 18.84
C LEU A 128 -4.22 -6.79 17.49
N ALA A 129 -4.34 -8.11 17.27
CA ALA A 129 -4.97 -8.66 16.06
C ALA A 129 -6.44 -8.24 15.95
N ASP A 130 -7.20 -8.32 17.04
CA ASP A 130 -8.59 -7.87 17.09
C ASP A 130 -8.70 -6.36 16.86
N ALA A 131 -7.80 -5.56 17.44
CA ALA A 131 -7.72 -4.11 17.17
C ALA A 131 -7.39 -3.82 15.69
N SER A 132 -6.56 -4.64 15.06
CA SER A 132 -6.23 -4.52 13.62
C SER A 132 -7.44 -4.80 12.74
N MET A 133 -8.27 -5.78 13.12
CA MET A 133 -9.54 -6.04 12.45
C MET A 133 -10.55 -4.92 12.67
N ALA A 134 -10.67 -4.38 13.89
CA ALA A 134 -11.49 -3.21 14.18
C ALA A 134 -11.08 -1.99 13.35
N ALA A 135 -9.77 -1.69 13.25
CA ALA A 135 -9.28 -0.61 12.40
C ALA A 135 -9.56 -0.86 10.91
N THR A 136 -9.50 -2.11 10.44
CA THR A 136 -9.86 -2.47 9.06
C THR A 136 -11.35 -2.22 8.80
N ALA A 137 -12.21 -2.65 9.72
CA ALA A 137 -13.65 -2.44 9.62
C ALA A 137 -14.00 -0.95 9.67
N CYS A 138 -13.38 -0.18 10.58
CA CYS A 138 -13.57 1.26 10.66
C CYS A 138 -13.17 1.98 9.36
N MET A 139 -12.07 1.57 8.73
CA MET A 139 -11.66 2.13 7.43
C MET A 139 -12.70 1.87 6.33
N SER A 140 -13.24 0.65 6.26
CA SER A 140 -14.31 0.32 5.31
C SER A 140 -15.56 1.15 5.57
N GLU A 141 -16.06 1.18 6.82
CA GLU A 141 -17.24 1.97 7.19
C GLU A 141 -17.05 3.46 6.91
N SER A 142 -15.89 4.01 7.24
CA SER A 142 -15.59 5.44 7.04
C SER A 142 -15.45 5.82 5.56
N ALA A 143 -14.92 4.92 4.73
CA ALA A 143 -14.82 5.14 3.29
C ALA A 143 -16.20 5.08 2.61
N GLU A 144 -17.09 4.21 3.08
CA GLU A 144 -18.40 3.96 2.47
C GLU A 144 -19.51 4.87 3.03
N MET A 145 -19.25 5.57 4.14
CA MET A 145 -20.20 6.41 4.84
C MET A 145 -20.85 7.45 3.92
N GLY A 146 -22.19 7.45 3.89
CA GLY A 146 -22.97 8.42 3.12
C GLY A 146 -22.97 8.20 1.61
N LEU A 147 -22.36 7.12 1.11
CA LEU A 147 -22.32 6.81 -0.32
C LEU A 147 -23.46 5.85 -0.74
N PRO A 148 -24.00 6.02 -1.97
CA PRO A 148 -24.89 5.03 -2.59
C PRO A 148 -24.22 3.66 -2.73
N LEU A 149 -25.01 2.58 -2.67
CA LEU A 149 -24.52 1.19 -2.72
C LEU A 149 -23.61 0.92 -3.92
N GLU A 150 -23.91 1.49 -5.09
CA GLU A 150 -23.12 1.31 -6.30
C GLU A 150 -21.72 1.96 -6.23
N GLN A 151 -21.51 2.91 -5.32
CA GLN A 151 -20.23 3.61 -5.12
C GLN A 151 -19.41 3.01 -3.97
N GLN A 152 -20.04 2.26 -3.05
CA GLN A 152 -19.39 1.70 -1.87
C GLN A 152 -18.21 0.80 -2.22
N SER A 153 -18.35 -0.09 -3.22
CA SER A 153 -17.25 -0.98 -3.63
C SER A 153 -16.00 -0.20 -4.07
N GLN A 154 -16.18 0.93 -4.77
CA GLN A 154 -15.05 1.75 -5.20
C GLN A 154 -14.43 2.50 -4.02
N ALA A 155 -15.25 3.01 -3.09
CA ALA A 155 -14.77 3.68 -1.89
C ALA A 155 -14.03 2.73 -0.95
N GLY A 156 -14.54 1.51 -0.75
CA GLY A 156 -13.86 0.46 0.01
C GLY A 156 -12.47 0.14 -0.54
N LYS A 157 -12.28 0.16 -1.87
CA LYS A 157 -10.93 0.01 -2.48
C LYS A 157 -10.00 1.17 -2.15
N VAL A 158 -10.52 2.39 -2.02
CA VAL A 158 -9.73 3.56 -1.58
C VAL A 158 -9.30 3.39 -0.12
N GLY A 159 -10.22 3.02 0.78
CA GLY A 159 -9.87 2.74 2.17
C GLY A 159 -8.84 1.60 2.30
N PHE A 160 -9.00 0.54 1.51
CA PHE A 160 -8.04 -0.56 1.45
C PHE A 160 -6.65 -0.12 0.93
N SER A 161 -6.59 0.72 -0.10
CA SER A 161 -5.31 1.20 -0.65
C SER A 161 -4.55 2.08 0.35
N ILE A 162 -5.26 2.93 1.10
CA ILE A 162 -4.69 3.71 2.22
C ILE A 162 -4.14 2.77 3.28
N THR A 163 -4.89 1.73 3.66
CA THR A 163 -4.47 0.73 4.65
C THR A 163 -3.15 0.05 4.25
N LEU A 164 -3.03 -0.36 2.99
CA LEU A 164 -1.79 -0.96 2.47
C LEU A 164 -0.63 0.03 2.46
N LYS A 165 -0.91 1.29 2.12
CA LYS A 165 0.11 2.34 2.10
C LYS A 165 0.63 2.66 3.50
N LEU A 166 -0.26 2.75 4.49
CA LEU A 166 0.11 2.89 5.91
C LEU A 166 1.00 1.74 6.38
N GLN A 167 0.66 0.50 6.00
CA GLN A 167 1.51 -0.66 6.31
C GLN A 167 2.91 -0.51 5.70
N ALA A 168 2.98 -0.11 4.42
CA ALA A 168 4.23 0.02 3.70
C ALA A 168 5.14 1.12 4.28
N ILE A 169 4.57 2.29 4.65
CA ILE A 169 5.35 3.37 5.26
C ILE A 169 5.69 3.08 6.73
N THR A 170 4.88 2.27 7.42
CA THR A 170 5.20 1.80 8.78
C THR A 170 6.39 0.84 8.77
N ALA A 171 6.47 -0.07 7.81
CA ALA A 171 7.53 -1.09 7.70
C ALA A 171 8.65 -0.70 6.71
N ASN A 172 8.96 0.60 6.57
CA ASN A 172 9.77 1.17 5.49
C ASN A 172 11.31 1.05 5.67
N THR A 173 11.79 0.42 6.74
CA THR A 173 13.22 0.17 7.00
C THR A 173 13.46 -1.32 7.26
N PRO A 174 14.70 -1.83 7.11
CA PRO A 174 15.02 -3.21 7.43
C PRO A 174 14.62 -3.62 8.85
N GLU A 175 14.87 -2.77 9.84
CA GLU A 175 14.57 -3.04 11.25
C GLU A 175 13.06 -3.15 11.50
N ARG A 176 12.28 -2.26 10.88
CA ARG A 176 10.81 -2.28 10.98
C ARG A 176 10.20 -3.46 10.22
N ALA A 177 10.76 -3.79 9.06
CA ALA A 177 10.32 -4.95 8.28
C ALA A 177 10.61 -6.26 9.02
N GLU A 178 11.80 -6.43 9.60
CA GLU A 178 12.15 -7.58 10.43
C GLU A 178 11.20 -7.70 11.63
N ARG A 179 10.95 -6.58 12.30
CA ARG A 179 10.01 -6.55 13.42
C ARG A 179 8.59 -6.97 13.01
N TYR A 180 8.10 -6.46 11.88
CA TYR A 180 6.79 -6.83 11.34
C TYR A 180 6.72 -8.32 11.01
N LEU A 181 7.77 -8.88 10.40
CA LEU A 181 7.84 -10.31 10.10
C LEU A 181 7.85 -11.17 11.37
N ALA A 182 8.55 -10.75 12.42
CA ALA A 182 8.55 -11.44 13.71
C ALA A 182 7.13 -11.46 14.34
N TYR A 183 6.41 -10.33 14.27
CA TYR A 183 5.00 -10.27 14.69
C TYR A 183 4.10 -11.21 13.87
N MET A 184 4.24 -11.22 12.55
CA MET A 184 3.49 -12.15 11.69
C MET A 184 3.81 -13.61 12.01
N GLY A 185 5.06 -13.93 12.33
CA GLY A 185 5.48 -15.24 12.82
C GLY A 185 4.81 -15.62 14.13
N ALA A 186 4.73 -14.68 15.09
CA ALA A 186 4.08 -14.91 16.38
C ALA A 186 2.55 -15.14 16.26
N LEU A 187 1.90 -14.57 15.25
CA LEU A 187 0.48 -14.79 14.95
C LEU A 187 0.21 -16.02 14.07
N HIS A 188 1.23 -16.70 13.56
CA HIS A 188 1.04 -17.82 12.65
C HIS A 188 0.15 -18.92 13.28
N GLY A 189 -0.84 -19.40 12.52
CA GLY A 189 -1.80 -20.41 12.98
C GLY A 189 -2.92 -19.88 13.88
N THR A 190 -3.01 -18.56 14.10
CA THR A 190 -4.14 -17.94 14.78
C THR A 190 -5.23 -17.51 13.80
N THR A 191 -6.44 -17.31 14.30
CA THR A 191 -7.56 -16.70 13.57
C THR A 191 -8.13 -15.57 14.42
N THR A 192 -8.61 -14.52 13.76
CA THR A 192 -9.34 -13.42 14.38
C THR A 192 -10.75 -13.37 13.79
N THR A 193 -11.70 -12.85 14.55
CA THR A 193 -13.10 -12.73 14.13
C THR A 193 -13.35 -11.33 13.60
N TYR A 194 -14.13 -11.22 12.52
CA TYR A 194 -14.56 -9.90 12.06
C TYR A 194 -15.42 -9.23 13.15
N PRO A 195 -15.12 -7.99 13.55
CA PRO A 195 -15.78 -7.34 14.67
C PRO A 195 -17.26 -7.07 14.36
N THR A 196 -18.06 -6.95 15.42
CA THR A 196 -19.46 -6.55 15.34
C THR A 196 -19.69 -5.33 16.24
N GLY A 197 -20.60 -4.44 15.84
CA GLY A 197 -20.89 -3.21 16.57
C GLY A 197 -19.96 -2.05 16.17
N ARG A 198 -19.70 -1.13 17.11
CA ARG A 198 -18.86 0.05 16.87
C ARG A 198 -17.40 -0.37 16.71
N VAL A 199 -16.78 0.00 15.59
CA VAL A 199 -15.39 -0.34 15.26
C VAL A 199 -14.46 0.87 15.19
N CYS A 200 -15.00 2.07 14.96
CA CYS A 200 -14.23 3.30 14.98
C CYS A 200 -14.07 3.84 16.40
N GLU A 201 -12.85 4.30 16.70
CA GLU A 201 -12.54 5.01 17.94
C GLU A 201 -13.19 6.40 17.95
N ASP A 202 -13.56 6.88 19.14
CA ASP A 202 -14.31 8.13 19.29
C ASP A 202 -13.46 9.40 19.04
N GLU A 203 -12.13 9.32 18.86
CA GLU A 203 -11.10 10.41 18.95
C GLU A 203 -11.56 11.67 19.70
#